data_AF-A0AAE3WC19-F1
#
_entry.id   AF-A0AAE3WC19-F1
#
_cell.length_a   1.000
_cell.length_b   1.000
_cell.length_c   1.000
_cell.angle_alpha   90.00
_cell.angle_beta   90.00
_cell.angle_gamma   90.00
#
_symmetry.space_group_name_H-M   'P 1'
#
loop_
_entity.id
_entity.type
_entity.pdbx_description
1 polymer ?
#
loop_
_entity_poly.entity_id
_entity_poly.type
_entity_poly.pdbx_seq_one_letter_code
_entity_poly.pdbx_strand_id
1 'polypeptide(L)'
;MKLMEWSSKVPRRYSPWGAMVLGLAIGGLTAISPLKGTPAMAAEGDAVEIEPVPYPEGVTYANPTERTDEEQVEIDKRVMALSSLAATLDYERARYHPLHFPPAAADASNEECLVCHQEILTRKPRQSAPAGVPITATLAWYQTLDTYAGDQESFHYRHLESEFAKEVMNLECNFCHKGNDPREESPDMVPTRAALSAGTSPEFTLRKMVNPSETCLRCHGAFPEPEIMGLDGPWHEVRADWEYPEAPNGCLSCHAETFRTVRHGVSYLNAENIERIARESSSDTCYGCHGGRSWYRISYPYPRHTWPELYDDEIPEWAVGRPTESDPEYALPASE
;
A
#
# COMPACT_ATOMS: atom_id res chain seq x y z
N MET A 1 27.18 -35.95 42.12
CA MET A 1 26.94 -35.14 43.33
C MET A 1 25.95 -34.04 42.93
N LYS A 2 24.70 -34.15 43.42
CA LYS A 2 23.53 -33.26 43.36
C LYS A 2 23.11 -32.56 42.04
N LEU A 3 22.03 -33.11 41.47
CA LEU A 3 21.02 -32.43 40.65
C LEU A 3 20.26 -31.39 41.50
N MET A 4 19.96 -30.22 40.93
CA MET A 4 19.03 -29.24 41.50
C MET A 4 17.73 -29.25 40.69
N GLU A 5 16.65 -29.63 41.36
CA GLU A 5 15.26 -29.42 40.93
C GLU A 5 14.86 -27.97 41.22
N TRP A 6 14.15 -27.33 40.28
CA TRP A 6 13.44 -26.07 40.52
C TRP A 6 11.93 -26.35 40.46
N SER A 7 11.31 -26.23 41.63
CA SER A 7 9.89 -26.50 41.87
C SER A 7 9.05 -25.24 41.63
N SER A 8 7.91 -25.45 40.99
CA SER A 8 6.84 -24.50 40.72
C SER A 8 6.07 -24.14 41.99
N LYS A 9 5.83 -22.84 42.23
CA LYS A 9 4.66 -22.25 42.92
C LYS A 9 4.88 -20.75 43.17
N VAL A 10 4.16 -19.90 42.44
CA VAL A 10 3.89 -18.52 42.86
C VAL A 10 2.37 -18.37 43.00
N PRO A 11 1.85 -17.97 44.18
CA PRO A 11 0.41 -17.93 44.44
C PRO A 11 -0.23 -16.62 43.96
N ARG A 12 -1.42 -16.74 43.36
CA ARG A 12 -2.37 -15.63 43.15
C ARG A 12 -2.79 -15.05 44.51
N ARG A 13 -2.66 -13.73 44.68
CA ARG A 13 -3.33 -12.99 45.76
C ARG A 13 -4.28 -11.96 45.17
N TYR A 14 -5.57 -12.30 45.20
CA TYR A 14 -6.66 -11.33 45.25
C TYR A 14 -6.73 -10.77 46.68
N SER A 15 -6.99 -9.47 46.83
CA SER A 15 -7.44 -8.88 48.08
C SER A 15 -8.65 -7.98 47.81
N PRO A 16 -9.73 -8.08 48.62
CA PRO A 16 -10.94 -7.27 48.47
C PRO A 16 -10.91 -6.06 49.39
N TRP A 17 -11.26 -4.89 48.86
CA TRP A 17 -11.72 -3.73 49.62
C TRP A 17 -13.09 -3.40 49.01
N GLY A 18 -14.22 -3.43 49.71
CA GLY A 18 -14.46 -2.94 51.06
C GLY A 18 -15.45 -1.80 50.90
N ALA A 19 -16.75 -2.14 50.94
CA ALA A 19 -17.86 -1.23 50.73
C ALA A 19 -17.84 -0.08 51.74
N MET A 20 -17.93 1.16 51.23
CA MET A 20 -18.27 2.32 52.04
C MET A 20 -19.46 3.01 51.39
N VAL A 21 -20.63 2.79 51.99
CA VAL A 21 -21.87 3.49 51.69
C VAL A 21 -21.77 4.88 52.32
N LEU A 22 -21.75 5.92 51.48
CA LEU A 22 -22.17 7.26 51.87
C LEU A 22 -23.23 7.71 50.88
N GLY A 23 -24.47 7.81 51.35
CA GLY A 23 -25.56 8.43 50.62
C GLY A 23 -25.40 9.95 50.62
N LEU A 24 -25.66 10.59 49.48
CA LEU A 24 -26.07 11.99 49.45
C LEU A 24 -26.81 12.33 48.15
N ALA A 25 -28.03 12.83 48.36
CA ALA A 25 -28.79 13.78 47.56
C ALA A 25 -29.06 13.50 46.07
N ILE A 26 -30.31 13.12 45.82
CA ILE A 26 -31.05 13.33 44.57
C ILE A 26 -31.12 14.84 44.30
N GLY A 27 -30.58 15.28 43.16
CA GLY A 27 -30.68 16.66 42.72
C GLY A 27 -30.28 16.85 41.26
N GLY A 28 -31.26 17.11 40.39
CA GLY A 28 -31.07 17.77 39.11
C GLY A 28 -30.88 16.87 37.88
N LEU A 29 -31.98 16.48 37.24
CA LEU A 29 -31.97 16.24 35.79
C LEU A 29 -31.54 17.55 35.12
N THR A 30 -30.32 17.59 34.60
CA THR A 30 -29.98 18.47 33.48
C THR A 30 -29.76 17.57 32.28
N ALA A 31 -30.58 17.81 31.25
CA ALA A 31 -30.47 17.14 29.96
C ALA A 31 -29.05 17.37 29.43
N ILE A 32 -28.31 16.27 29.23
CA ILE A 32 -27.10 16.30 28.43
C ILE A 32 -27.57 16.67 27.02
N SER A 33 -27.26 17.89 26.61
CA SER A 33 -27.51 18.37 25.26
C SER A 33 -26.82 17.43 24.26
N PRO A 34 -27.47 17.08 23.13
CA PRO A 34 -26.75 16.40 22.07
C PRO A 34 -25.60 17.31 21.63
N LEU A 35 -24.40 16.73 21.52
CA LEU A 35 -23.25 17.40 20.91
C LEU A 35 -23.72 17.95 19.56
N LYS A 36 -23.77 19.28 19.49
CA LYS A 36 -24.14 20.03 18.31
C LYS A 36 -23.17 19.69 17.19
N GLY A 37 -23.74 19.23 16.09
CA GLY A 37 -23.25 19.48 14.74
C GLY A 37 -21.92 18.83 14.40
N THR A 38 -21.99 17.69 13.71
CA THR A 38 -21.30 17.59 12.42
C THR A 38 -21.40 18.95 11.71
N PRO A 39 -20.29 19.55 11.23
CA PRO A 39 -20.43 20.64 10.30
C PRO A 39 -21.19 20.07 9.10
N ALA A 40 -22.44 20.50 8.93
CA ALA A 40 -23.12 20.36 7.67
C ALA A 40 -22.20 21.04 6.65
N MET A 41 -21.62 20.26 5.74
CA MET A 41 -21.04 20.82 4.54
C MET A 41 -22.14 21.67 3.91
N ALA A 42 -21.88 22.95 3.78
CA ALA A 42 -22.77 23.89 3.12
C ALA A 42 -22.94 23.43 1.68
N ALA A 43 -24.02 22.70 1.42
CA ALA A 43 -24.47 22.37 0.07
C ALA A 43 -25.31 23.52 -0.46
N GLU A 44 -24.70 24.70 -0.62
CA GLU A 44 -25.26 25.82 -1.39
C GLU A 44 -24.10 26.57 -2.05
N GLY A 45 -23.48 25.92 -3.03
CA GLY A 45 -22.66 26.55 -4.05
C GLY A 45 -23.03 25.87 -5.37
N ASP A 46 -23.23 26.64 -6.43
CA ASP A 46 -23.39 26.07 -7.78
C ASP A 46 -22.23 25.10 -8.02
N ALA A 47 -22.52 23.91 -8.56
CA ALA A 47 -21.48 22.94 -8.89
C ALA A 47 -20.50 23.61 -9.86
N VAL A 48 -19.29 23.91 -9.37
CA VAL A 48 -18.22 24.46 -10.21
C VAL A 48 -17.86 23.37 -11.21
N GLU A 49 -18.08 23.64 -12.48
CA GLU A 49 -17.67 22.76 -13.56
C GLU A 49 -16.14 22.78 -13.63
N ILE A 50 -15.51 21.66 -13.32
CA ILE A 50 -14.05 21.51 -13.37
C ILE A 50 -13.68 21.18 -14.82
N GLU A 51 -13.01 22.09 -15.50
CA GLU A 51 -12.38 21.77 -16.78
C GLU A 51 -11.16 20.87 -16.51
N PRO A 52 -11.04 19.69 -17.16
CA PRO A 52 -9.90 18.82 -16.94
C PRO A 52 -8.60 19.51 -17.34
N VAL A 53 -7.58 19.39 -16.48
CA VAL A 53 -6.24 19.92 -16.78
C VAL A 53 -5.71 19.23 -18.05
N PRO A 54 -5.26 19.97 -19.09
CA PRO A 54 -4.86 19.39 -20.36
C PRO A 54 -3.62 18.49 -20.24
N TYR A 55 -3.54 17.47 -21.10
CA TYR A 55 -2.39 16.58 -21.18
C TYR A 55 -1.17 17.31 -21.75
N PRO A 56 0.05 17.02 -21.26
CA PRO A 56 1.27 17.60 -21.81
C PRO A 56 1.44 17.20 -23.27
N GLU A 57 1.87 18.15 -24.10
CA GLU A 57 2.06 17.93 -25.54
C GLU A 57 3.08 16.81 -25.80
N GLY A 58 2.72 15.87 -26.70
CA GLY A 58 3.60 14.77 -27.10
C GLY A 58 3.78 13.66 -26.06
N VAL A 59 3.07 13.71 -24.93
CA VAL A 59 3.08 12.65 -23.91
C VAL A 59 1.84 11.79 -24.02
N THR A 60 2.04 10.48 -24.10
CA THR A 60 0.97 9.48 -24.03
C THR A 60 1.16 8.61 -22.80
N TYR A 61 0.07 8.36 -22.09
CA TYR A 61 0.03 7.40 -20.98
C TYR A 61 -0.70 6.15 -21.46
N ALA A 62 -0.21 4.98 -21.05
CA ALA A 62 -0.81 3.71 -21.40
C ALA A 62 -0.89 2.84 -20.16
N ASN A 63 -2.01 2.14 -20.01
CA ASN A 63 -2.11 1.06 -19.04
C ASN A 63 -1.32 -0.16 -19.53
N PRO A 64 -0.89 -1.05 -18.62
CA PRO A 64 -0.37 -2.36 -18.98
C PRO A 64 -1.36 -3.11 -19.89
N THR A 65 -0.84 -3.91 -20.82
CA THR A 65 -1.68 -4.73 -21.69
C THR A 65 -2.48 -5.73 -20.86
N GLU A 66 -3.79 -5.78 -21.10
CA GLU A 66 -4.63 -6.80 -20.49
C GLU A 66 -4.23 -8.19 -20.97
N ARG A 67 -4.47 -9.17 -20.10
CA ARG A 67 -4.26 -10.58 -20.39
C ARG A 67 -5.15 -11.00 -21.57
N THR A 68 -4.56 -11.74 -22.51
CA THR A 68 -5.29 -12.33 -23.65
C THR A 68 -6.17 -13.49 -23.22
N ASP A 69 -7.19 -13.81 -24.02
CA ASP A 69 -8.04 -14.99 -23.80
C ASP A 69 -7.23 -16.30 -23.77
N GLU A 70 -6.16 -16.37 -24.57
CA GLU A 70 -5.28 -17.55 -24.64
C GLU A 70 -4.49 -17.73 -23.34
N GLU A 71 -3.94 -16.65 -22.78
CA GLU A 71 -3.27 -16.66 -21.48
C GLU A 71 -4.23 -17.03 -20.35
N GLN A 72 -5.48 -16.51 -20.40
CA GLN A 72 -6.49 -16.86 -19.41
C GLN A 72 -6.84 -18.35 -19.45
N VAL A 73 -6.98 -18.93 -20.65
CA VAL A 73 -7.24 -20.37 -20.81
C VAL A 73 -6.12 -21.22 -20.22
N GLU A 74 -4.86 -20.81 -20.35
CA GLU A 74 -3.74 -21.54 -19.72
C GLU A 74 -3.75 -21.42 -18.20
N ILE A 75 -4.08 -20.25 -17.65
CA ILE A 75 -4.25 -20.06 -16.21
C ILE A 75 -5.37 -20.94 -15.67
N ASP A 76 -6.53 -20.97 -16.33
CA ASP A 76 -7.67 -21.79 -15.90
C ASP A 76 -7.30 -23.28 -15.83
N LYS A 77 -6.50 -23.77 -16.78
CA LYS A 77 -5.96 -25.14 -16.75
C LYS A 77 -5.06 -25.37 -15.53
N ARG A 78 -4.16 -24.44 -15.22
CA ARG A 78 -3.29 -24.55 -14.04
C ARG A 78 -4.09 -24.50 -12.74
N VAL A 79 -5.07 -23.61 -12.65
CA VAL A 79 -6.00 -23.49 -11.51
C VAL A 79 -6.79 -24.77 -11.28
N MET A 80 -7.33 -25.39 -12.34
CA MET A 80 -8.04 -26.67 -12.25
C MET A 80 -7.13 -27.80 -11.75
N ALA A 81 -5.90 -27.88 -12.28
CA ALA A 81 -4.93 -28.88 -11.85
C ALA A 81 -4.53 -28.67 -10.38
N LEU A 82 -4.25 -27.42 -10.00
CA LEU A 82 -3.91 -27.05 -8.63
C LEU A 82 -5.05 -27.33 -7.65
N SER A 83 -6.29 -27.01 -8.01
CA SER A 83 -7.47 -27.29 -7.18
C SER A 83 -7.64 -28.78 -6.90
N SER A 84 -7.41 -29.62 -7.91
CA SER A 84 -7.45 -31.08 -7.77
C SER A 84 -6.35 -31.59 -6.85
N LEU A 85 -5.15 -31.03 -6.94
CA LEU A 85 -4.02 -31.38 -6.08
C LEU A 85 -4.25 -30.91 -4.64
N ALA A 86 -4.66 -29.65 -4.45
CA ALA A 86 -4.83 -29.01 -3.15
C ALA A 86 -5.77 -29.80 -2.23
N ALA A 87 -6.82 -30.42 -2.77
CA ALA A 87 -7.75 -31.27 -2.03
C ALA A 87 -7.08 -32.52 -1.39
N THR A 88 -5.89 -32.90 -1.85
CA THR A 88 -5.14 -34.07 -1.37
C THR A 88 -3.94 -33.71 -0.50
N LEU A 89 -3.60 -32.43 -0.40
CA LEU A 89 -2.43 -31.98 0.35
C LEU A 89 -2.75 -31.87 1.85
N ASP A 90 -1.81 -32.32 2.68
CA ASP A 90 -1.76 -31.90 4.07
C ASP A 90 -1.02 -30.56 4.20
N TYR A 91 -1.05 -29.98 5.41
CA TYR A 91 -0.45 -28.68 5.66
C TYR A 91 1.04 -28.61 5.30
N GLU A 92 1.82 -29.64 5.62
CA GLU A 92 3.27 -29.61 5.36
C GLU A 92 3.55 -29.69 3.85
N ARG A 93 2.84 -30.56 3.11
CA ARG A 93 2.99 -30.61 1.64
C ARG A 93 2.52 -29.33 0.97
N ALA A 94 1.43 -28.73 1.45
CA ALA A 94 0.95 -27.45 0.94
C ALA A 94 1.97 -26.32 1.20
N ARG A 95 2.50 -26.22 2.43
CA ARG A 95 3.51 -25.22 2.80
C ARG A 95 4.76 -25.29 1.91
N TYR A 96 5.18 -26.49 1.52
CA TYR A 96 6.34 -26.69 0.63
C TYR A 96 5.97 -26.91 -0.85
N HIS A 97 4.75 -26.53 -1.26
CA HIS A 97 4.34 -26.62 -2.66
C HIS A 97 5.22 -25.71 -3.56
N PRO A 98 5.64 -26.15 -4.76
CA PRO A 98 6.53 -25.38 -5.65
C PRO A 98 6.09 -23.94 -5.94
N LEU A 99 4.79 -23.65 -5.95
CA LEU A 99 4.25 -22.29 -6.15
C LEU A 99 4.70 -21.25 -5.10
N HIS A 100 5.27 -21.67 -3.96
CA HIS A 100 5.84 -20.75 -2.99
C HIS A 100 7.30 -20.37 -3.27
N PHE A 101 7.93 -20.96 -4.29
CA PHE A 101 9.37 -20.84 -4.55
C PHE A 101 9.65 -20.40 -5.99
N PRO A 102 10.70 -19.60 -6.23
CA PRO A 102 11.19 -19.36 -7.58
C PRO A 102 11.61 -20.67 -8.30
N PRO A 103 11.42 -20.76 -9.63
CA PRO A 103 10.82 -19.74 -10.49
C PRO A 103 9.29 -19.71 -10.47
N ALA A 104 8.63 -20.77 -10.03
CA ALA A 104 7.17 -20.91 -10.15
C ALA A 104 6.37 -19.80 -9.44
N ALA A 105 6.87 -19.28 -8.32
CA ALA A 105 6.24 -18.16 -7.61
C ALA A 105 6.23 -16.84 -8.41
N ALA A 106 7.20 -16.64 -9.32
CA ALA A 106 7.29 -15.42 -10.12
C ALA A 106 6.18 -15.38 -11.20
N ASP A 107 5.86 -16.54 -11.78
CA ASP A 107 4.88 -16.66 -12.87
C ASP A 107 3.47 -17.04 -12.40
N ALA A 108 3.28 -17.20 -11.08
CA ALA A 108 2.02 -17.60 -10.49
C ALA A 108 0.98 -16.49 -10.65
N SER A 109 -0.19 -16.84 -11.20
CA SER A 109 -1.30 -15.88 -11.31
C SER A 109 -2.03 -15.69 -9.99
N ASN A 110 -2.79 -14.59 -9.87
CA ASN A 110 -3.69 -14.36 -8.74
C ASN A 110 -4.64 -15.54 -8.51
N GLU A 111 -5.20 -16.09 -9.58
CA GLU A 111 -6.14 -17.20 -9.54
C GLU A 111 -5.50 -18.47 -8.98
N GLU A 112 -4.26 -18.78 -9.34
CA GLU A 112 -3.51 -19.90 -8.78
C GLU A 112 -3.28 -19.71 -7.28
N CYS A 113 -2.84 -18.52 -6.86
CA CYS A 113 -2.63 -18.22 -5.44
C CYS A 113 -3.94 -18.35 -4.63
N LEU A 114 -5.06 -17.88 -5.19
CA LEU A 114 -6.35 -17.85 -4.51
C LEU A 114 -7.01 -19.22 -4.35
N VAL A 115 -6.57 -20.26 -5.09
CA VAL A 115 -7.00 -21.65 -4.84
C VAL A 115 -6.80 -22.06 -3.37
N CYS A 116 -5.69 -21.64 -2.76
CA CYS A 116 -5.36 -21.96 -1.37
C CYS A 116 -5.54 -20.77 -0.40
N HIS A 117 -5.66 -19.54 -0.91
CA HIS A 117 -5.63 -18.31 -0.10
C HIS A 117 -6.87 -17.44 -0.20
N GLN A 118 -8.00 -17.94 -0.72
CA GLN A 118 -9.24 -17.18 -0.88
C GLN A 118 -9.72 -16.45 0.40
N GLU A 119 -9.33 -16.92 1.59
CA GLU A 119 -9.66 -16.29 2.87
C GLU A 119 -9.17 -14.85 2.97
N ILE A 120 -8.10 -14.47 2.26
CA ILE A 120 -7.53 -13.12 2.33
C ILE A 120 -8.44 -12.06 1.73
N LEU A 121 -9.26 -12.43 0.74
CA LEU A 121 -10.22 -11.54 0.08
C LEU A 121 -11.57 -11.48 0.82
N THR A 122 -11.93 -12.55 1.52
CA THR A 122 -13.24 -12.65 2.19
C THR A 122 -13.21 -12.19 3.65
N ARG A 123 -12.02 -12.14 4.28
CA ARG A 123 -11.86 -11.67 5.65
C ARG A 123 -12.12 -10.16 5.76
N LYS A 124 -13.12 -9.78 6.55
CA LYS A 124 -13.43 -8.39 6.89
C LYS A 124 -12.92 -7.99 8.28
N PRO A 125 -12.66 -6.69 8.54
CA PRO A 125 -12.44 -6.18 9.88
C PRO A 125 -13.60 -6.53 10.83
N ARG A 126 -13.32 -6.62 12.13
CA ARG A 126 -14.35 -6.93 13.12
C ARG A 126 -15.33 -5.76 13.26
N GLN A 127 -16.61 -6.07 13.40
CA GLN A 127 -17.67 -5.07 13.68
C GLN A 127 -17.46 -4.33 15.00
N SER A 128 -16.73 -4.92 15.95
CA SER A 128 -16.29 -4.25 17.17
C SER A 128 -14.93 -4.75 17.62
N ALA A 129 -14.14 -3.85 18.20
CA ALA A 129 -12.89 -4.19 18.85
C ALA A 129 -13.14 -5.08 20.09
N PRO A 130 -12.14 -5.85 20.55
CA PRO A 130 -12.24 -6.58 21.83
C PRO A 130 -12.62 -5.69 23.02
N ALA A 131 -12.32 -4.40 22.95
CA ALA A 131 -12.68 -3.40 23.96
C ALA A 131 -14.12 -2.85 23.82
N GLY A 132 -14.91 -3.32 22.85
CA GLY A 132 -16.30 -2.92 22.65
C GLY A 132 -16.52 -1.67 21.78
N VAL A 133 -15.44 -1.08 21.24
CA VAL A 133 -15.56 0.06 20.31
C VAL A 133 -16.11 -0.43 18.96
N PRO A 134 -17.24 0.10 18.47
CA PRO A 134 -17.79 -0.30 17.18
C PRO A 134 -16.94 0.25 16.04
N ILE A 135 -16.91 -0.46 14.92
CA ILE A 135 -16.10 -0.10 13.74
C ILE A 135 -16.44 1.29 13.20
N THR A 136 -17.71 1.67 13.26
CA THR A 136 -18.23 2.98 12.83
C THR A 136 -17.86 4.14 13.75
N ALA A 137 -17.37 3.86 14.96
CA ALA A 137 -16.86 4.89 15.88
C ALA A 137 -15.35 5.11 15.73
N THR A 138 -14.71 4.46 14.76
CA THR A 138 -13.28 4.61 14.47
C THR A 138 -13.08 4.94 13.01
N LEU A 139 -12.30 5.99 12.75
CA LEU A 139 -11.74 6.23 11.44
C LEU A 139 -10.33 5.62 11.44
N ALA A 140 -10.05 4.73 10.50
CA ALA A 140 -8.65 4.36 10.30
C ALA A 140 -7.90 5.59 9.77
N TRP A 141 -6.63 5.76 10.14
CA TRP A 141 -5.82 6.91 9.68
C TRP A 141 -5.84 7.06 8.15
N TYR A 142 -5.91 5.93 7.46
CA TYR A 142 -5.99 5.81 6.02
C TYR A 142 -7.38 6.22 5.46
N GLN A 143 -8.44 6.45 6.25
CA GLN A 143 -9.74 6.91 5.71
C GLN A 143 -9.87 8.43 5.73
N THR A 144 -8.76 9.15 5.90
CA THR A 144 -8.70 10.62 5.89
C THR A 144 -8.61 11.22 4.48
N LEU A 145 -8.49 10.38 3.44
CA LEU A 145 -8.47 10.80 2.04
C LEU A 145 -9.69 10.24 1.30
N ASP A 146 -10.18 10.98 0.32
CA ASP A 146 -11.37 10.63 -0.45
C ASP A 146 -11.23 9.31 -1.22
N THR A 147 -10.01 9.00 -1.67
CA THR A 147 -9.67 7.73 -2.36
C THR A 147 -9.88 6.48 -1.51
N TYR A 148 -10.13 6.64 -0.20
CA TYR A 148 -10.38 5.54 0.74
C TYR A 148 -11.70 5.70 1.50
N ALA A 149 -12.63 6.46 0.92
CA ALA A 149 -14.00 6.52 1.40
C ALA A 149 -14.64 5.12 1.51
N GLY A 150 -15.74 5.07 2.26
CA GLY A 150 -16.48 3.84 2.55
C GLY A 150 -15.96 3.07 3.76
N ASP A 151 -16.37 1.82 3.87
CA ASP A 151 -16.14 0.99 5.05
C ASP A 151 -14.65 0.68 5.28
N GLN A 152 -14.31 0.39 6.54
CA GLN A 152 -13.00 -0.18 6.84
C GLN A 152 -12.90 -1.56 6.21
N GLU A 153 -11.78 -1.82 5.55
CA GLU A 153 -11.59 -3.02 4.73
C GLU A 153 -10.23 -3.66 5.00
N SER A 154 -10.07 -4.91 4.56
CA SER A 154 -8.80 -5.62 4.73
C SER A 154 -7.70 -5.02 3.84
N PHE A 155 -6.45 -5.28 4.23
CA PHE A 155 -5.28 -4.88 3.44
C PHE A 155 -5.37 -5.37 1.99
N HIS A 156 -5.63 -6.67 1.78
CA HIS A 156 -5.71 -7.25 0.43
C HIS A 156 -6.87 -6.67 -0.37
N TYR A 157 -8.04 -6.46 0.25
CA TYR A 157 -9.18 -5.87 -0.45
C TYR A 157 -8.83 -4.46 -0.99
N ARG A 158 -8.16 -3.63 -0.19
CA ARG A 158 -7.77 -2.26 -0.60
C ARG A 158 -6.65 -2.19 -1.64
N HIS A 159 -6.01 -3.31 -1.98
CA HIS A 159 -4.95 -3.38 -2.99
C HIS A 159 -5.34 -4.21 -4.22
N LEU A 160 -6.40 -5.01 -4.15
CA LEU A 160 -6.83 -5.91 -5.24
C LEU A 160 -8.29 -5.72 -5.66
N GLU A 161 -9.19 -5.44 -4.71
CA GLU A 161 -10.63 -5.60 -4.95
C GLU A 161 -11.45 -4.32 -4.88
N SER A 162 -10.98 -3.30 -4.15
CA SER A 162 -11.67 -2.02 -4.09
C SER A 162 -11.68 -1.36 -5.47
N GLU A 163 -12.77 -0.65 -5.78
CA GLU A 163 -12.95 0.04 -7.07
C GLU A 163 -11.72 0.89 -7.44
N PHE A 164 -11.26 1.75 -6.52
CA PHE A 164 -10.07 2.58 -6.75
C PHE A 164 -8.82 1.76 -7.05
N ALA A 165 -8.61 0.63 -6.37
CA ALA A 165 -7.47 -0.24 -6.62
C ALA A 165 -7.53 -0.87 -8.02
N LYS A 166 -8.69 -1.39 -8.44
CA LYS A 166 -8.86 -1.93 -9.80
C LYS A 166 -8.69 -0.87 -10.87
N GLU A 167 -9.03 0.38 -10.56
CA GLU A 167 -8.89 1.49 -11.49
C GLU A 167 -7.42 1.89 -11.66
N VAL A 168 -6.67 2.07 -10.57
CA VAL A 168 -5.32 2.69 -10.61
C VAL A 168 -4.15 1.70 -10.52
N MET A 169 -4.38 0.49 -10.03
CA MET A 169 -3.36 -0.52 -9.78
C MET A 169 -3.56 -1.73 -10.68
N ASN A 170 -2.46 -2.35 -11.09
CA ASN A 170 -2.43 -3.65 -11.74
C ASN A 170 -1.60 -4.63 -10.89
N LEU A 171 -1.96 -4.73 -9.60
CA LEU A 171 -1.22 -5.53 -8.63
C LEU A 171 -1.61 -7.01 -8.73
N GLU A 172 -0.58 -7.85 -8.78
CA GLU A 172 -0.69 -9.31 -8.63
C GLU A 172 -0.08 -9.77 -7.30
N CYS A 173 -0.43 -10.98 -6.86
CA CYS A 173 0.07 -11.58 -5.61
C CYS A 173 1.60 -11.60 -5.60
N ASN A 174 2.21 -11.95 -6.73
CA ASN A 174 3.65 -12.03 -6.94
C ASN A 174 4.35 -10.66 -6.87
N PHE A 175 3.64 -9.52 -6.97
CA PHE A 175 4.22 -8.20 -6.76
C PHE A 175 4.73 -8.08 -5.33
N CYS A 176 3.92 -8.51 -4.35
CA CYS A 176 4.31 -8.52 -2.95
C CYS A 176 5.05 -9.81 -2.57
N HIS A 177 4.58 -10.95 -3.06
CA HIS A 177 5.04 -12.28 -2.67
C HIS A 177 5.97 -12.89 -3.72
N LYS A 178 7.26 -12.58 -3.63
CA LYS A 178 8.29 -13.03 -4.60
C LYS A 178 8.76 -14.48 -4.42
N GLY A 179 8.11 -15.22 -3.54
CA GLY A 179 8.53 -16.55 -3.11
C GLY A 179 9.79 -16.52 -2.25
N ASN A 180 9.88 -17.45 -1.30
CA ASN A 180 11.05 -17.62 -0.45
C ASN A 180 11.07 -19.05 0.08
N ASP A 181 12.26 -19.62 0.27
CA ASP A 181 12.35 -20.91 0.94
C ASP A 181 12.13 -20.71 2.46
N PRO A 182 11.10 -21.30 3.09
CA PRO A 182 10.90 -21.21 4.53
C PRO A 182 12.07 -21.78 5.37
N ARG A 183 13.00 -22.52 4.74
CA ARG A 183 14.23 -23.03 5.36
C ARG A 183 15.40 -22.04 5.28
N GLU A 184 15.33 -21.08 4.36
CA GLU A 184 16.36 -20.04 4.16
C GLU A 184 16.11 -18.88 5.13
N GLU A 185 16.38 -19.12 6.42
CA GLU A 185 16.28 -18.10 7.48
C GLU A 185 17.51 -17.18 7.54
N SER A 186 18.52 -17.37 6.67
CA SER A 186 19.70 -16.50 6.56
C SER A 186 20.27 -16.44 5.13
N PRO A 187 20.65 -15.26 4.61
CA PRO A 187 21.12 -15.08 3.23
C PRO A 187 22.51 -15.68 3.03
N ASP A 188 23.12 -16.12 4.14
CA ASP A 188 24.42 -16.79 4.22
C ASP A 188 24.29 -18.32 4.28
N MET A 189 23.08 -18.88 4.26
CA MET A 189 22.86 -20.34 4.29
C MET A 189 22.92 -21.00 2.91
N VAL A 190 23.57 -20.33 1.95
CA VAL A 190 23.89 -20.88 0.63
C VAL A 190 25.24 -21.61 0.71
N PRO A 191 25.36 -22.89 0.28
CA PRO A 191 26.59 -23.67 0.43
C PRO A 191 27.86 -23.05 -0.18
N THR A 192 27.70 -22.14 -1.13
CA THR A 192 28.78 -21.47 -1.87
C THR A 192 29.18 -20.11 -1.29
N ARG A 193 28.52 -19.65 -0.22
CA ARG A 193 28.72 -18.31 0.37
C ARG A 193 29.49 -18.40 1.69
N ALA A 194 30.32 -17.39 1.96
CA ALA A 194 30.97 -17.26 3.25
C ALA A 194 29.95 -16.86 4.33
N ALA A 195 30.03 -17.46 5.51
CA ALA A 195 29.15 -17.09 6.63
C ALA A 195 29.30 -15.60 7.00
N LEU A 196 28.19 -14.93 7.33
CA LEU A 196 28.13 -13.52 7.73
C LEU A 196 28.66 -12.55 6.66
N SER A 197 28.44 -12.85 5.37
CA SER A 197 28.92 -12.04 4.24
C SER A 197 27.80 -11.30 3.51
N ALA A 198 26.55 -11.48 3.92
CA ALA A 198 25.42 -10.74 3.40
C ALA A 198 25.46 -9.25 3.72
N GLY A 199 25.22 -8.44 2.68
CA GLY A 199 25.02 -7.00 2.78
C GLY A 199 23.73 -6.64 3.52
N THR A 200 23.55 -5.36 3.86
CA THR A 200 22.40 -4.94 4.67
C THR A 200 21.12 -4.73 3.86
N SER A 201 21.21 -4.53 2.53
CA SER A 201 20.06 -4.39 1.63
C SER A 201 20.41 -4.86 0.22
N PRO A 202 19.62 -5.74 -0.42
CA PRO A 202 18.41 -6.37 0.10
C PRO A 202 18.71 -7.53 1.08
N GLU A 203 19.97 -7.84 1.38
CA GLU A 203 20.36 -9.13 1.96
C GLU A 203 20.18 -9.24 3.48
N PHE A 204 18.98 -8.98 4.00
CA PHE A 204 18.49 -9.52 5.29
C PHE A 204 16.95 -9.51 5.30
N THR A 205 16.30 -9.98 4.24
CA THR A 205 14.83 -10.13 4.10
C THR A 205 14.23 -11.33 4.85
N LEU A 206 15.03 -11.94 5.72
CA LEU A 206 14.99 -13.32 6.24
C LEU A 206 13.76 -13.88 6.92
N ARG A 207 12.69 -13.12 6.98
CA ARG A 207 11.45 -13.57 7.61
C ARG A 207 10.21 -13.15 6.86
N LYS A 208 10.37 -12.41 5.77
CA LYS A 208 9.25 -11.80 5.11
C LYS A 208 9.12 -12.43 3.74
N MET A 209 7.99 -13.12 3.54
CA MET A 209 7.47 -13.47 2.21
C MET A 209 7.38 -12.24 1.28
N VAL A 210 7.53 -11.03 1.84
CA VAL A 210 7.41 -9.72 1.20
C VAL A 210 8.61 -8.85 1.60
N ASN A 211 9.39 -8.33 0.66
CA ASN A 211 10.40 -7.32 0.97
C ASN A 211 9.80 -5.91 0.95
N PRO A 212 9.55 -5.25 2.09
CA PRO A 212 8.79 -4.01 2.08
C PRO A 212 9.55 -2.82 1.48
N SER A 213 10.89 -2.87 1.36
CA SER A 213 11.65 -1.82 0.67
C SER A 213 11.42 -1.85 -0.84
N GLU A 214 11.12 -3.03 -1.39
CA GLU A 214 10.94 -3.24 -2.82
C GLU A 214 9.47 -3.40 -3.24
N THR A 215 8.54 -3.43 -2.29
CA THR A 215 7.11 -3.60 -2.59
C THR A 215 6.29 -2.47 -1.98
N CYS A 216 6.23 -2.39 -0.65
CA CYS A 216 5.40 -1.43 0.06
C CYS A 216 5.93 0.01 -0.07
N LEU A 217 7.25 0.19 0.02
CA LEU A 217 7.86 1.52 0.01
C LEU A 217 7.61 2.27 -1.30
N ARG A 218 7.47 1.54 -2.42
CA ARG A 218 7.12 2.08 -3.75
C ARG A 218 5.81 2.88 -3.78
N CYS A 219 4.90 2.67 -2.82
CA CYS A 219 3.61 3.38 -2.73
C CYS A 219 3.33 3.99 -1.35
N HIS A 220 4.12 3.67 -0.33
CA HIS A 220 3.93 4.12 1.05
C HIS A 220 5.17 4.80 1.64
N GLY A 221 6.10 5.23 0.78
CA GLY A 221 7.19 6.10 1.17
C GLY A 221 6.69 7.45 1.67
N ALA A 222 7.48 8.09 2.52
CA ALA A 222 7.24 9.48 2.89
C ALA A 222 7.28 10.38 1.65
N PHE A 223 6.43 11.41 1.64
CA PHE A 223 6.52 12.48 0.65
C PHE A 223 7.96 13.05 0.73
N PRO A 224 8.64 13.28 -0.41
CA PRO A 224 10.00 13.79 -0.40
C PRO A 224 10.08 15.13 0.34
N GLU A 225 11.24 15.41 0.94
CA GLU A 225 11.46 16.65 1.69
C GLU A 225 11.03 17.89 0.88
N PRO A 226 10.38 18.89 1.51
CA PRO A 226 9.84 20.07 0.82
C PRO A 226 10.83 20.75 -0.13
N GLU A 227 12.11 20.81 0.26
CA GLU A 227 13.18 21.43 -0.50
C GLU A 227 13.46 20.73 -1.84
N ILE A 228 13.22 19.41 -1.92
CA ILE A 228 13.36 18.64 -3.18
C ILE A 228 12.29 19.09 -4.18
N MET A 229 11.13 19.49 -3.69
CA MET A 229 9.98 19.91 -4.49
C MET A 229 9.83 21.43 -4.57
N GLY A 230 10.70 22.20 -3.90
CA GLY A 230 10.61 23.66 -3.82
C GLY A 230 9.39 24.18 -3.06
N LEU A 231 8.88 23.41 -2.09
CA LEU A 231 7.71 23.75 -1.27
C LEU A 231 8.13 24.51 0.00
N ASP A 232 7.26 25.41 0.48
CA ASP A 232 7.45 26.17 1.73
C ASP A 232 7.27 25.32 3.01
N GLY A 233 6.85 24.05 2.86
CA GLY A 233 6.62 23.12 3.96
C GLY A 233 6.12 21.76 3.49
N PRO A 234 5.84 20.83 4.43
CA PRO A 234 5.30 19.52 4.10
C PRO A 234 3.99 19.61 3.29
N TRP A 235 3.82 18.78 2.27
CA TRP A 235 2.66 18.87 1.35
C TRP A 235 1.31 18.95 2.05
N HIS A 236 1.07 18.14 3.08
CA HIS A 236 -0.18 18.16 3.83
C HIS A 236 -0.49 19.45 4.58
N GLU A 237 0.52 20.29 4.83
CA GLU A 237 0.38 21.59 5.47
C GLU A 237 0.16 22.70 4.44
N VAL A 238 0.80 22.59 3.27
CA VAL A 238 0.79 23.64 2.24
C VAL A 238 -0.19 23.40 1.09
N ARG A 239 -0.70 22.17 0.89
CA ARG A 239 -1.56 21.83 -0.27
C ARG A 239 -2.78 22.74 -0.43
N ALA A 240 -3.33 23.25 0.67
CA ALA A 240 -4.50 24.13 0.64
C ALA A 240 -4.23 25.44 -0.13
N ASP A 241 -2.98 25.89 -0.22
CA ASP A 241 -2.58 27.08 -0.98
C ASP A 241 -2.50 26.81 -2.50
N TRP A 242 -2.58 25.54 -2.91
CA TRP A 242 -2.48 25.08 -4.29
C TRP A 242 -3.77 24.43 -4.82
N GLU A 243 -4.76 24.22 -3.96
CA GLU A 243 -6.03 23.58 -4.30
C GLU A 243 -7.15 24.61 -4.35
N TYR A 244 -7.72 24.79 -5.54
CA TYR A 244 -8.82 25.73 -5.80
C TYR A 244 -10.06 24.97 -6.28
N PRO A 245 -11.28 25.50 -6.13
CA PRO A 245 -12.49 24.84 -6.65
C PRO A 245 -12.39 24.46 -8.14
N GLU A 246 -11.77 25.31 -8.95
CA GLU A 246 -11.57 25.12 -10.39
C GLU A 246 -10.32 24.26 -10.72
N ALA A 247 -9.41 24.09 -9.76
CA ALA A 247 -8.19 23.29 -9.88
C ALA A 247 -7.96 22.51 -8.57
N PRO A 248 -8.77 21.48 -8.29
CA PRO A 248 -8.80 20.81 -6.98
C PRO A 248 -7.58 19.90 -6.74
N ASN A 249 -6.80 19.61 -7.78
CA ASN A 249 -5.54 18.87 -7.66
C ASN A 249 -4.34 19.81 -7.78
N GLY A 250 -3.86 20.28 -6.63
CA GLY A 250 -2.67 21.12 -6.53
C GLY A 250 -1.39 20.43 -7.00
N CYS A 251 -1.31 19.10 -7.02
CA CYS A 251 -0.14 18.40 -7.57
C CYS A 251 0.06 18.69 -9.06
N LEU A 252 -1.03 18.92 -9.80
CA LEU A 252 -0.99 19.21 -11.23
C LEU A 252 -0.50 20.62 -11.56
N SER A 253 -0.44 21.54 -10.58
CA SER A 253 0.15 22.88 -10.79
C SER A 253 1.60 22.82 -11.31
N CYS A 254 2.33 21.76 -10.95
CA CYS A 254 3.69 21.49 -11.41
C CYS A 254 3.77 20.26 -12.32
N HIS A 255 3.00 19.21 -12.03
CA HIS A 255 3.09 17.93 -12.73
C HIS A 255 2.26 17.83 -14.00
N ALA A 256 1.43 18.82 -14.32
CA ALA A 256 0.69 18.81 -15.59
C ALA A 256 1.62 18.98 -16.80
N GLU A 257 2.54 19.96 -16.74
CA GLU A 257 3.33 20.36 -17.91
C GLU A 257 4.80 20.66 -17.59
N THR A 258 5.18 20.89 -16.32
CA THR A 258 6.53 21.43 -16.01
C THR A 258 7.58 20.32 -15.89
N PHE A 259 7.37 19.35 -15.00
CA PHE A 259 8.34 18.27 -14.77
C PHE A 259 7.66 16.96 -14.38
N ARG A 260 8.35 15.84 -14.65
CA ARG A 260 7.80 14.47 -14.45
C ARG A 260 6.45 14.29 -15.19
N THR A 261 6.40 14.76 -16.42
CA THR A 261 5.23 14.64 -17.29
C THR A 261 4.98 13.19 -17.64
N VAL A 262 6.00 12.41 -17.99
CA VAL A 262 5.90 10.95 -18.14
C VAL A 262 6.11 10.28 -16.77
N ARG A 263 5.08 9.61 -16.25
CA ARG A 263 5.09 8.96 -14.93
C ARG A 263 4.23 7.69 -14.93
N HIS A 264 4.40 6.87 -13.90
CA HIS A 264 3.68 5.60 -13.70
C HIS A 264 3.86 4.56 -14.81
N GLY A 265 4.89 4.69 -15.67
CA GLY A 265 5.22 3.74 -16.74
C GLY A 265 5.83 2.44 -16.22
N VAL A 266 5.04 1.67 -15.48
CA VAL A 266 5.40 0.39 -14.87
C VAL A 266 4.23 -0.60 -14.98
N SER A 267 4.53 -1.89 -14.99
CA SER A 267 3.53 -2.95 -15.20
C SER A 267 2.48 -3.10 -14.09
N TYR A 268 2.75 -2.57 -12.89
CA TYR A 268 1.88 -2.72 -11.71
C TYR A 268 0.96 -1.52 -11.45
N LEU A 269 0.96 -0.50 -12.32
CA LEU A 269 0.11 0.69 -12.22
C LEU A 269 -0.58 0.97 -13.55
N ASN A 270 -1.80 1.47 -13.50
CA ASN A 270 -2.56 1.90 -14.66
C ASN A 270 -2.32 3.40 -14.90
N ALA A 271 -1.24 3.72 -15.61
CA ALA A 271 -0.80 5.11 -15.82
C ALA A 271 -1.90 5.99 -16.43
N GLU A 272 -2.57 5.52 -17.48
CA GLU A 272 -3.63 6.28 -18.14
C GLU A 272 -4.79 6.60 -17.18
N ASN A 273 -5.19 5.61 -16.37
CA ASN A 273 -6.27 5.79 -15.41
C ASN A 273 -5.89 6.77 -14.31
N ILE A 274 -4.68 6.64 -13.75
CA ILE A 274 -4.18 7.56 -12.72
C ILE A 274 -4.20 9.00 -13.23
N GLU A 275 -3.74 9.23 -14.45
CA GLU A 275 -3.68 10.56 -15.05
C GLU A 275 -5.04 11.16 -15.32
N ARG A 276 -5.95 10.37 -15.87
CA ARG A 276 -7.33 10.79 -16.10
C ARG A 276 -7.99 11.19 -14.78
N ILE A 277 -7.95 10.31 -13.77
CA ILE A 277 -8.56 10.58 -12.46
C ILE A 277 -7.93 11.80 -11.81
N ALA A 278 -6.61 11.92 -11.81
CA ALA A 278 -5.91 13.05 -11.20
C ALA A 278 -6.35 14.40 -11.78
N ARG A 279 -6.69 14.46 -13.08
CA ARG A 279 -7.17 15.67 -13.77
C ARG A 279 -8.64 15.97 -13.52
N GLU A 280 -9.40 14.96 -13.10
CA GLU A 280 -10.85 15.03 -12.83
C GLU A 280 -11.15 15.13 -11.31
N SER A 281 -10.16 14.92 -10.44
CA SER A 281 -10.32 14.78 -8.99
C SER A 281 -9.46 15.75 -8.17
N SER A 282 -9.43 15.55 -6.85
CA SER A 282 -8.54 16.29 -5.94
C SER A 282 -7.11 15.71 -5.88
N SER A 283 -6.21 16.39 -5.17
CA SER A 283 -4.83 15.90 -4.94
C SER A 283 -4.76 14.60 -4.16
N ASP A 284 -5.85 14.11 -3.57
CA ASP A 284 -5.86 12.85 -2.81
C ASP A 284 -5.52 11.63 -3.67
N THR A 285 -5.77 11.70 -4.98
CA THR A 285 -5.36 10.69 -5.96
C THR A 285 -3.85 10.53 -5.99
N CYS A 286 -3.10 11.63 -5.97
CA CYS A 286 -1.64 11.61 -5.97
C CYS A 286 -1.10 11.45 -4.53
N TYR A 287 -1.60 12.24 -3.59
CA TYR A 287 -1.12 12.28 -2.21
C TYR A 287 -1.35 10.94 -1.50
N GLY A 288 -2.43 10.22 -1.81
CA GLY A 288 -2.67 8.89 -1.25
C GLY A 288 -1.53 7.90 -1.49
N CYS A 289 -0.84 8.02 -2.61
CA CYS A 289 0.28 7.15 -3.01
C CYS A 289 1.67 7.79 -2.76
N HIS A 290 1.78 9.13 -2.72
CA HIS A 290 3.07 9.81 -2.60
C HIS A 290 3.39 10.35 -1.19
N GLY A 291 2.71 9.89 -0.15
CA GLY A 291 3.10 10.19 1.24
C GLY A 291 1.98 10.50 2.21
N GLY A 292 0.74 10.63 1.71
CA GLY A 292 -0.48 10.71 2.52
C GLY A 292 -0.74 9.48 3.37
N ARG A 293 -0.01 8.39 3.09
CA ARG A 293 -0.02 7.15 3.87
C ARG A 293 1.39 6.64 4.06
N SER A 294 2.26 7.53 4.53
CA SER A 294 3.65 7.19 4.83
C SER A 294 3.73 6.22 6.01
N TRP A 295 3.69 4.92 5.71
CA TRP A 295 3.96 3.88 6.70
C TRP A 295 5.45 3.79 7.01
N TYR A 296 6.26 4.26 6.08
CA TYR A 296 7.69 4.37 6.21
C TYR A 296 8.09 5.82 6.40
N ARG A 297 9.07 6.05 7.27
CA ARG A 297 9.65 7.37 7.54
C ARG A 297 10.58 7.87 6.42
N ILE A 298 10.86 7.03 5.44
CA ILE A 298 11.78 7.30 4.34
C ILE A 298 10.97 7.40 3.05
N SER A 299 11.40 8.27 2.15
CA SER A 299 10.87 8.32 0.78
C SER A 299 11.39 7.16 -0.03
N TYR A 300 10.61 6.71 -1.02
CA TYR A 300 11.13 5.81 -2.04
C TYR A 300 11.95 6.61 -3.06
N PRO A 301 13.20 6.20 -3.36
CA PRO A 301 14.02 6.87 -4.34
C PRO A 301 13.61 6.46 -5.76
N TYR A 302 12.46 6.97 -6.25
CA TYR A 302 12.01 6.66 -7.60
C TYR A 302 13.10 6.99 -8.64
N PRO A 303 13.20 6.18 -9.71
CA PRO A 303 14.09 6.45 -10.82
C PRO A 303 13.90 7.85 -11.40
N ARG A 304 15.00 8.47 -11.76
CA ARG A 304 15.06 9.78 -12.42
C ARG A 304 15.34 9.58 -13.90
N HIS A 305 14.28 9.30 -14.66
CA HIS A 305 14.34 9.32 -16.12
C HIS A 305 14.90 10.66 -16.60
N THR A 306 15.84 10.60 -17.54
CA THR A 306 16.47 11.80 -18.12
C THR A 306 15.43 12.61 -18.88
N TRP A 307 15.32 13.92 -18.59
CA TRP A 307 14.45 14.81 -19.35
C TRP A 307 15.18 15.41 -20.55
N PRO A 308 14.49 15.62 -21.69
CA PRO A 308 15.09 16.19 -22.90
C PRO A 308 15.77 17.55 -22.68
N GLU A 309 15.36 18.29 -21.65
CA GLU A 309 15.84 19.64 -21.29
C GLU A 309 16.58 19.68 -19.95
N LEU A 310 17.06 18.54 -19.46
CA LEU A 310 17.91 18.56 -18.27
C LEU A 310 19.30 19.11 -18.64
N TYR A 311 19.41 20.43 -18.63
CA TYR A 311 20.56 21.20 -19.12
C TYR A 311 21.78 21.26 -18.18
N ASP A 312 21.77 20.55 -17.06
CA ASP A 312 22.89 20.53 -16.12
C ASP A 312 23.57 19.15 -16.07
N ASP A 313 24.87 19.14 -16.34
CA ASP A 313 25.77 18.01 -16.06
C ASP A 313 25.84 17.71 -14.54
N GLU A 314 25.31 18.60 -13.70
CA GLU A 314 25.29 18.48 -12.25
C GLU A 314 24.03 17.73 -11.77
N ILE A 315 24.25 16.54 -11.21
CA ILE A 315 23.22 15.77 -10.50
C ILE A 315 23.07 16.37 -9.09
N PRO A 316 21.88 16.87 -8.69
CA PRO A 316 21.66 17.37 -7.34
C PRO A 316 21.97 16.31 -6.29
N GLU A 317 22.45 16.72 -5.11
CA GLU A 317 22.88 15.80 -4.04
C GLU A 317 21.80 14.75 -3.69
N TRP A 318 20.53 15.16 -3.61
CA TRP A 318 19.40 14.26 -3.33
C TRP A 318 19.13 13.19 -4.41
N ALA A 319 19.66 13.40 -5.62
CA ALA A 319 19.50 12.54 -6.78
C ALA A 319 20.72 11.64 -7.04
N VAL A 320 21.82 11.81 -6.30
CA VAL A 320 23.04 11.00 -6.45
C VAL A 320 22.71 9.52 -6.22
N GLY A 321 23.14 8.66 -7.14
CA GLY A 321 22.96 7.21 -7.05
C GLY A 321 21.54 6.71 -7.35
N ARG A 322 20.60 7.59 -7.71
CA ARG A 322 19.27 7.15 -8.15
C ARG A 322 19.34 6.51 -9.54
N PRO A 323 18.62 5.40 -9.79
CA PRO A 323 18.50 4.83 -11.13
C PRO A 323 17.94 5.85 -12.12
N THR A 324 18.32 5.77 -13.38
CA THR A 324 17.76 6.60 -14.46
C THR A 324 16.67 5.88 -15.25
N GLU A 325 16.40 4.63 -14.93
CA GLU A 325 15.42 3.79 -15.59
C GLU A 325 14.59 3.04 -14.54
N SER A 326 13.37 2.67 -14.91
CA SER A 326 12.53 1.79 -14.10
C SER A 326 13.19 0.42 -13.95
N ASP A 327 12.88 -0.25 -12.85
CA ASP A 327 13.29 -1.62 -12.61
C ASP A 327 12.83 -2.52 -13.78
N PRO A 328 13.75 -3.24 -14.46
CA PRO A 328 13.42 -4.05 -15.63
C PRO A 328 12.34 -5.10 -15.39
N GLU A 329 12.16 -5.58 -14.15
CA GLU A 329 11.09 -6.50 -13.79
C GLU A 329 9.69 -5.90 -14.05
N TYR A 330 9.56 -4.58 -13.91
CA TYR A 330 8.30 -3.86 -14.05
C TYR A 330 8.27 -2.95 -15.28
N ALA A 331 9.26 -3.04 -16.16
CA ALA A 331 9.27 -2.28 -17.40
C ALA A 331 8.07 -2.69 -18.26
N LEU A 332 7.36 -1.70 -18.80
CA LEU A 332 6.35 -1.96 -19.81
C LEU A 332 7.03 -2.48 -21.09
N PRO A 333 6.37 -3.32 -21.89
CA PRO A 333 6.84 -3.64 -23.23
C PRO A 333 7.10 -2.34 -24.00
N ALA A 334 8.14 -2.34 -24.86
CA ALA A 334 8.37 -1.21 -25.74
C ALA A 334 7.09 -0.96 -26.56
N SER A 335 6.57 0.27 -26.51
CA SER A 335 5.45 0.68 -27.35
C SER A 335 5.85 0.50 -28.82
N GLU A 336 5.08 -0.30 -29.57
CA GLU A 336 5.28 -0.47 -31.02
C GLU A 336 5.06 0.82 -31.82
#